data_AF-A0AAN6A5C6-F1
#
_entry.id   AF-A0AAN6A5C6-F1
#
_cell.length_a   1.000
_cell.length_b   1.000
_cell.length_c   1.000
_cell.angle_alpha   90.00
_cell.angle_beta   90.00
_cell.angle_gamma   90.00
#
_symmetry.space_group_name_H-M   'P 1'
#
loop_
_entity.id
_entity.type
_entity.pdbx_description
1 polymer ?
#
loop_
_entity_poly.entity_id
_entity_poly.type
_entity_poly.pdbx_seq_one_letter_code
_entity_poly.pdbx_strand_id
1 'polypeptide(L)'
;MDRFEVLKYLKFNVWHSEWPLELLKGAITKDNATGNLLLQLKMCNISDKEIKSAYFTIECFNDAGDLIDNNLKYVYQDINIKPHECLGDDIAIKINDNKTRAINIILEQIVFSDDKVHKYEREEGLIIPELDKIELLNIELLEELKKDYEEYDFQYEIKYMPNIIEKKAWSCCCGKINKLEKDKCDNCKRSKILQIKKINKNYLESIYKKSLKKKKEIEIKLEKDNRHKLKNINKNNRRKSILLISILLIFIIFIGKNIINKHTFLDEIKYKNEYNKKISVEKDNVYMLKNNGKVTHRKANGESSSIPGWENIISIASYDNSIIGIKKDGTVVSKGLGNSDSDNISKWRDIIDIECDSGTFIGLKKDGTVVATGNNDYGQCNVNNWFDVVSIEITKSTIEYMKNTTVIGIKKDGKVLLTGYDSLNHRKETDKWRDISKIKCGSYGIFGIKNNGTVVVSGSAYDIKNWKDIVDIHIGLCGIVGIKRDGTIISTDEKFNEIIKNWKDIISAEIIDNHEGISIVGINSNGNILTSSRGQNLDNIKRLEDIEYINFDDSIDNFLVGIRRDNVIFIRGINNTIDEEYNEEI
;
A
#
# COMPACT_ATOMS: atom_id res chain seq x y z
N MET A 1 -29.98 -17.07 -15.32
CA MET A 1 -30.20 -15.71 -15.83
C MET A 1 -30.60 -14.86 -14.66
N ASP A 2 -29.94 -13.72 -14.47
CA ASP A 2 -30.31 -12.79 -13.41
C ASP A 2 -31.71 -12.25 -13.67
N ARG A 3 -32.53 -12.19 -12.60
CA ARG A 3 -33.92 -11.73 -12.68
C ARG A 3 -34.01 -10.29 -13.18
N PHE A 4 -33.03 -9.46 -12.83
CA PHE A 4 -32.96 -8.05 -13.22
C PHE A 4 -31.68 -7.78 -14.00
N GLU A 5 -31.81 -7.08 -15.13
CA GLU A 5 -30.70 -6.65 -15.98
C GLU A 5 -30.64 -5.11 -15.99
N VAL A 6 -29.47 -4.52 -15.72
CA VAL A 6 -29.29 -3.07 -15.82
C VAL A 6 -29.14 -2.67 -17.28
N LEU A 7 -30.10 -1.93 -17.82
CA LEU A 7 -30.04 -1.45 -19.20
C LEU A 7 -29.21 -0.17 -19.32
N LYS A 8 -29.32 0.74 -18.35
CA LYS A 8 -28.63 2.03 -18.37
C LYS A 8 -28.49 2.64 -16.98
N TYR A 9 -27.26 3.06 -16.64
CA TYR A 9 -27.03 3.95 -15.50
C TYR A 9 -27.31 5.41 -15.90
N LEU A 10 -28.00 6.13 -15.03
CA LEU A 10 -28.33 7.53 -15.19
C LEU A 10 -27.20 8.39 -14.60
N LYS A 11 -26.84 9.46 -15.33
CA LYS A 11 -25.93 10.49 -14.85
C LYS A 11 -26.75 11.70 -14.43
N PHE A 12 -26.69 12.06 -13.16
CA PHE A 12 -27.33 13.26 -12.63
C PHE A 12 -26.31 14.38 -12.54
N ASN A 13 -26.02 15.00 -13.68
CA ASN A 13 -25.21 16.21 -13.77
C ASN A 13 -26.06 17.48 -13.87
N VAL A 14 -27.37 17.38 -13.70
CA VAL A 14 -28.29 18.52 -13.71
C VAL A 14 -28.55 18.94 -12.28
N TRP A 15 -28.25 20.19 -11.96
CA TRP A 15 -28.43 20.78 -10.64
C TRP A 15 -29.61 21.75 -10.64
N HIS A 16 -30.52 21.57 -9.68
CA HIS A 16 -31.65 22.46 -9.47
C HIS A 16 -31.44 23.26 -8.18
N SER A 17 -31.50 24.59 -8.25
CA SER A 17 -31.15 25.46 -7.13
C SER A 17 -32.14 25.42 -5.97
N GLU A 18 -33.42 25.16 -6.27
CA GLU A 18 -34.50 25.16 -5.27
C GLU A 18 -34.83 23.77 -4.74
N TRP A 19 -34.34 22.70 -5.37
CA TRP A 19 -34.70 21.36 -4.96
C TRP A 19 -34.11 21.03 -3.57
N PRO A 20 -34.93 20.51 -2.64
CA PRO A 20 -34.46 20.06 -1.33
C PRO A 20 -33.91 18.64 -1.37
N LEU A 21 -33.89 18.02 -2.56
CA LEU A 21 -33.39 16.68 -2.83
C LEU A 21 -32.27 16.73 -3.88
N GLU A 22 -31.19 16.01 -3.61
CA GLU A 22 -30.08 15.80 -4.54
C GLU A 22 -30.14 14.37 -5.08
N LEU A 23 -30.26 14.22 -6.41
CA LEU A 23 -30.23 12.92 -7.08
C LEU A 23 -28.77 12.44 -7.22
N LEU A 24 -28.45 11.29 -6.63
CA LEU A 24 -27.08 10.76 -6.60
C LEU A 24 -26.81 9.69 -7.65
N LYS A 25 -27.72 8.74 -7.79
CA LYS A 25 -27.55 7.56 -8.66
C LYS A 25 -28.89 7.07 -9.15
N GLY A 26 -28.93 6.50 -10.34
CA GLY A 26 -30.15 5.89 -10.85
C GLY A 26 -29.87 4.91 -11.96
N ALA A 27 -30.79 3.99 -12.18
CA ALA A 27 -30.68 2.99 -13.23
C ALA A 27 -32.04 2.62 -13.80
N ILE A 28 -32.09 2.42 -15.11
CA ILE A 28 -33.19 1.73 -15.78
C ILE A 28 -32.83 0.26 -15.83
N THR A 29 -33.65 -0.58 -15.22
CA THR A 29 -33.47 -2.03 -15.17
C THR A 29 -34.63 -2.73 -15.88
N LYS A 30 -34.37 -3.91 -16.41
CA LYS A 30 -35.34 -4.78 -17.03
C LYS A 30 -35.55 -6.00 -16.14
N ASP A 31 -36.80 -6.27 -15.79
CA ASP A 31 -37.18 -7.55 -15.19
C ASP A 31 -37.30 -8.59 -16.29
N ASN A 32 -36.36 -9.54 -16.33
CA ASN A 32 -36.31 -10.59 -17.36
C ASN A 32 -37.47 -11.58 -17.26
N ALA A 33 -38.15 -11.67 -16.11
CA ALA A 33 -39.32 -12.53 -15.95
C ALA A 33 -40.59 -11.89 -16.54
N THR A 34 -40.75 -10.58 -16.39
CA THR A 34 -41.99 -9.88 -16.79
C THR A 34 -41.83 -9.02 -18.05
N GLY A 35 -40.61 -8.73 -18.47
CA GLY A 35 -40.30 -7.80 -19.57
C GLY A 35 -40.52 -6.32 -19.22
N ASN A 36 -40.93 -6.01 -17.99
CA ASN A 36 -41.17 -4.64 -17.55
C ASN A 36 -39.86 -3.88 -17.35
N LEU A 37 -39.89 -2.58 -17.61
CA LEU A 37 -38.83 -1.69 -17.22
C LEU A 37 -39.12 -1.07 -15.85
N LEU A 38 -38.07 -0.96 -15.05
CA LEU A 38 -38.09 -0.39 -13.71
C LEU A 38 -37.03 0.72 -13.63
N LEU A 39 -37.34 1.77 -12.88
CA LEU A 39 -36.44 2.85 -12.55
C LEU A 39 -36.11 2.79 -11.07
N GLN A 40 -34.81 2.80 -10.73
CA GLN A 40 -34.35 2.95 -9.35
C GLN A 40 -33.61 4.28 -9.21
N LEU A 41 -33.83 5.00 -8.10
CA LEU A 41 -33.28 6.32 -7.85
C LEU A 41 -32.78 6.43 -6.42
N LYS A 42 -31.51 6.78 -6.24
CA LYS A 42 -30.94 7.20 -4.96
C LYS A 42 -30.95 8.71 -4.86
N MET A 43 -31.57 9.23 -3.82
CA MET A 43 -31.66 10.67 -3.55
C MET A 43 -31.36 10.97 -2.09
N CYS A 44 -30.85 12.17 -1.80
CA CYS A 44 -30.58 12.61 -0.43
C CYS A 44 -31.25 13.94 -0.11
N ASN A 45 -31.72 14.07 1.13
CA ASN A 45 -32.26 15.31 1.64
C ASN A 45 -31.13 16.30 1.91
N ILE A 46 -31.12 17.41 1.18
CA ILE A 46 -30.15 18.50 1.35
C ILE A 46 -30.74 19.74 2.02
N SER A 47 -32.01 19.68 2.43
CA SER A 47 -32.65 20.72 3.22
C SER A 47 -32.35 20.58 4.71
N ASP A 48 -32.66 21.61 5.46
CA ASP A 48 -32.55 21.66 6.93
C ASP A 48 -33.74 21.04 7.65
N LYS A 49 -34.73 20.55 6.89
CA LYS A 49 -35.97 19.95 7.41
C LYS A 49 -36.12 18.52 6.96
N GLU A 50 -36.78 17.72 7.79
CA GLU A 50 -37.15 16.36 7.41
C GLU A 50 -38.25 16.38 6.34
N ILE A 51 -38.15 15.46 5.38
CA ILE A 51 -39.10 15.34 4.25
C ILE A 51 -40.01 14.12 4.50
N LYS A 52 -41.32 14.38 4.47
CA LYS A 52 -42.39 13.38 4.64
C LYS A 52 -42.88 12.78 3.34
N SER A 53 -42.84 13.55 2.25
CA SER A 53 -43.24 13.06 0.93
C SER A 53 -42.60 13.85 -0.21
N ALA A 54 -42.31 13.18 -1.32
CA ALA A 54 -41.76 13.75 -2.54
C ALA A 54 -42.55 13.30 -3.77
N TYR A 55 -42.98 14.26 -4.58
CA TYR A 55 -43.83 14.02 -5.74
C TYR A 55 -43.03 14.32 -7.00
N PHE A 56 -42.92 13.34 -7.90
CA PHE A 56 -42.17 13.43 -9.13
C PHE A 56 -43.06 13.17 -10.35
N THR A 57 -42.76 13.87 -11.44
CA THR A 57 -43.15 13.49 -12.80
C THR A 57 -41.91 13.02 -13.53
N ILE A 58 -42.01 11.86 -14.19
CA ILE A 58 -40.92 11.24 -14.94
C ILE A 58 -41.30 11.23 -16.41
N GLU A 59 -40.53 11.97 -17.20
CA GLU A 59 -40.66 11.97 -18.65
C GLU A 59 -39.74 10.90 -19.23
N CYS A 60 -40.25 10.08 -20.13
CA CYS A 60 -39.61 8.89 -20.69
C CYS A 60 -39.40 9.09 -22.18
N PHE A 61 -38.19 8.80 -22.67
CA PHE A 61 -37.77 9.01 -24.05
C PHE A 61 -37.23 7.72 -24.66
N ASN A 62 -37.38 7.55 -25.98
CA ASN A 62 -36.80 6.42 -26.71
C ASN A 62 -35.29 6.62 -26.94
N ASP A 63 -34.67 5.70 -27.67
CA ASP A 63 -33.27 5.78 -28.09
C ASP A 63 -32.99 6.87 -29.14
N ALA A 64 -34.01 7.27 -29.91
CA ALA A 64 -33.95 8.42 -30.82
C ALA A 64 -34.07 9.79 -30.11
N GLY A 65 -34.48 9.80 -28.83
CA GLY A 65 -34.70 11.01 -28.04
C GLY A 65 -36.13 11.57 -28.12
N ASP A 66 -37.06 10.87 -28.75
CA ASP A 66 -38.47 11.27 -28.78
C ASP A 66 -39.14 11.00 -27.44
N LEU A 67 -39.97 11.94 -26.98
CA LEU A 67 -40.79 11.78 -25.78
C LEU A 67 -41.88 10.72 -26.02
N ILE A 68 -41.90 9.67 -25.20
CA ILE A 68 -42.87 8.57 -25.28
C ILE A 68 -43.94 8.64 -24.18
N ASP A 69 -43.55 9.03 -22.97
CA ASP A 69 -44.47 9.17 -21.83
C ASP A 69 -44.05 10.36 -20.96
N ASN A 70 -44.94 11.30 -20.70
CA ASN A 70 -44.72 12.44 -19.79
C ASN A 70 -45.71 12.47 -18.62
N ASN A 71 -46.48 11.40 -18.44
CA ASN A 71 -47.55 11.28 -17.44
C ASN A 71 -47.18 10.31 -16.31
N LEU A 72 -45.99 9.71 -16.32
CA LEU A 72 -45.53 8.83 -15.25
C LEU A 72 -45.28 9.65 -13.97
N LYS A 73 -46.29 9.68 -13.10
CA LYS A 73 -46.20 10.30 -11.78
C LYS A 73 -45.82 9.26 -10.74
N TYR A 74 -44.87 9.60 -9.89
CA TYR A 74 -44.49 8.76 -8.77
C TYR A 74 -44.40 9.59 -7.50
N VAL A 75 -44.92 9.04 -6.41
CA VAL A 75 -44.91 9.69 -5.10
C VAL A 75 -44.22 8.77 -4.10
N TYR A 76 -43.16 9.27 -3.50
CA TYR A 76 -42.64 8.70 -2.27
C TYR A 76 -43.46 9.28 -1.12
N GLN A 77 -44.37 8.47 -0.57
CA GLN A 77 -45.23 8.82 0.57
C GLN A 77 -44.74 8.13 1.83
N ASP A 78 -45.11 8.68 3.00
CA ASP A 78 -44.78 8.13 4.32
C ASP A 78 -43.28 7.85 4.54
N ILE A 79 -42.43 8.66 3.91
CA ILE A 79 -40.97 8.63 4.09
C ILE A 79 -40.60 9.57 5.24
N ASN A 80 -39.47 9.35 5.92
CA ASN A 80 -38.98 10.26 6.96
C ASN A 80 -37.49 10.52 6.73
N ILE A 81 -37.16 11.28 5.68
CA ILE A 81 -35.77 11.54 5.32
C ILE A 81 -35.26 12.69 6.16
N LYS A 82 -34.40 12.43 7.14
CA LYS A 82 -33.79 13.52 7.92
C LYS A 82 -32.80 14.31 7.05
N PRO A 83 -32.45 15.54 7.44
CA PRO A 83 -31.35 16.27 6.80
C PRO A 83 -30.11 15.39 6.63
N HIS A 84 -29.57 15.35 5.41
CA HIS A 84 -28.41 14.56 4.98
C HIS A 84 -28.60 13.03 4.88
N GLU A 85 -29.80 12.49 5.15
CA GLU A 85 -30.11 11.09 4.88
C GLU A 85 -30.51 10.86 3.42
N CYS A 86 -30.37 9.63 2.96
CA CYS A 86 -30.65 9.23 1.59
C CYS A 86 -31.66 8.06 1.54
N LEU A 87 -32.44 7.98 0.47
CA LEU A 87 -33.36 6.86 0.21
C LEU A 87 -33.39 6.45 -1.27
N GLY A 88 -34.14 5.37 -1.54
CA GLY A 88 -34.77 5.08 -2.83
C GLY A 88 -34.01 4.10 -3.70
N ASP A 89 -32.81 3.67 -3.30
CA ASP A 89 -32.02 2.66 -4.01
C ASP A 89 -32.62 1.24 -3.91
N ASP A 90 -33.55 1.02 -2.99
CA ASP A 90 -34.33 -0.21 -2.79
C ASP A 90 -35.75 -0.15 -3.38
N ILE A 91 -36.19 1.02 -3.87
CA ILE A 91 -37.54 1.23 -4.40
C ILE A 91 -37.51 1.25 -5.93
N ALA A 92 -38.25 0.34 -6.55
CA ALA A 92 -38.39 0.25 -8.00
C ALA A 92 -39.68 0.95 -8.48
N ILE A 93 -39.53 1.95 -9.34
CA ILE A 93 -40.63 2.65 -10.02
C ILE A 93 -40.90 1.95 -11.34
N LYS A 94 -42.11 1.44 -11.55
CA LYS A 94 -42.46 0.83 -12.84
C LYS A 94 -42.56 1.88 -13.94
N ILE A 95 -41.88 1.65 -15.05
CA ILE A 95 -41.99 2.46 -16.27
C ILE A 95 -43.09 1.87 -17.14
N ASN A 96 -43.99 2.72 -17.66
CA ASN A 96 -45.15 2.29 -18.43
C ASN A 96 -44.77 1.73 -19.81
N ASP A 97 -43.82 2.37 -20.51
CA ASP A 97 -43.41 1.98 -21.86
C ASP A 97 -42.03 1.28 -21.86
N ASN A 98 -41.99 0.08 -22.42
CA ASN A 98 -40.80 -0.77 -22.48
C ASN A 98 -39.74 -0.33 -23.52
N LYS A 99 -40.04 0.68 -24.34
CA LYS A 99 -39.12 1.33 -25.27
C LYS A 99 -38.33 2.47 -24.64
N THR A 100 -38.60 2.82 -23.38
CA THR A 100 -37.89 3.87 -22.66
C THR A 100 -36.39 3.57 -22.56
N ARG A 101 -35.54 4.53 -22.96
CA ARG A 101 -34.07 4.45 -22.93
C ARG A 101 -33.41 5.70 -22.33
N ALA A 102 -34.16 6.77 -22.11
CA ALA A 102 -33.74 7.90 -21.30
C ALA A 102 -34.93 8.44 -20.51
N ILE A 103 -34.64 9.13 -19.40
CA ILE A 103 -35.66 9.78 -18.59
C ILE A 103 -35.24 11.19 -18.20
N ASN A 104 -36.21 12.05 -17.95
CA ASN A 104 -36.07 13.32 -17.27
C ASN A 104 -36.94 13.29 -16.01
N ILE A 105 -36.39 13.75 -14.89
CA ILE A 105 -37.07 13.71 -13.58
C ILE A 105 -37.44 15.14 -13.22
N ILE A 106 -38.69 15.35 -12.84
CA ILE A 106 -39.23 16.65 -12.47
C ILE A 106 -39.81 16.52 -11.07
N LEU A 107 -39.25 17.24 -10.10
CA LEU A 107 -39.86 17.38 -8.78
C LEU A 107 -41.04 18.35 -8.86
N GLU A 108 -42.24 17.92 -8.49
CA GLU A 108 -43.43 18.77 -8.50
C GLU A 108 -43.69 19.40 -7.12
N GLN A 109 -43.55 18.63 -6.05
CA GLN A 109 -43.77 19.14 -4.69
C GLN A 109 -43.13 18.27 -3.60
N ILE A 110 -42.88 18.90 -2.46
CA ILE A 110 -42.37 18.28 -1.24
C ILE A 110 -43.27 18.62 -0.06
N VAL A 111 -43.51 17.63 0.79
CA VAL A 111 -44.16 17.82 2.09
C VAL A 111 -43.10 17.64 3.17
N PHE A 112 -42.90 18.65 4.01
CA PHE A 112 -41.93 18.61 5.11
C PHE A 112 -42.57 18.10 6.41
N SER A 113 -41.74 17.82 7.42
CA SER A 113 -42.21 17.33 8.72
C SER A 113 -43.12 18.30 9.48
N ASP A 114 -43.05 19.60 9.16
CA ASP A 114 -43.95 20.66 9.67
C ASP A 114 -45.27 20.79 8.87
N ASP A 115 -45.56 19.79 8.03
CA ASP A 115 -46.73 19.70 7.14
C ASP A 115 -46.85 20.85 6.12
N LYS A 116 -45.78 21.64 5.94
CA LYS A 116 -45.72 22.63 4.86
C LYS A 116 -45.47 21.92 3.54
N VAL A 117 -46.27 22.31 2.55
CA VAL A 117 -46.12 21.87 1.16
C VAL A 117 -45.41 22.95 0.37
N HIS A 118 -44.32 22.59 -0.29
CA HIS A 118 -43.65 23.44 -1.26
C HIS A 118 -43.83 22.85 -2.65
N LYS A 119 -44.27 23.66 -3.61
CA LYS A 119 -44.43 23.29 -5.01
C LYS A 119 -43.29 23.89 -5.83
N TYR A 120 -42.75 23.11 -6.75
CA TYR A 120 -41.63 23.50 -7.59
C TYR A 120 -42.12 23.75 -9.01
N GLU A 121 -41.66 24.86 -9.59
CA GLU A 121 -41.91 25.15 -11.00
C GLU A 121 -41.04 24.26 -11.89
N ARG A 122 -41.50 24.03 -13.12
CA ARG A 122 -40.71 23.32 -14.14
C ARG A 122 -39.61 24.24 -14.64
N GLU A 123 -38.47 24.22 -13.96
CA GLU A 123 -37.27 24.93 -14.38
C GLU A 123 -36.27 23.97 -15.03
N GLU A 124 -35.63 24.42 -16.12
CA GLU A 124 -34.47 23.75 -16.66
C GLU A 124 -33.34 23.81 -15.63
N GLY A 125 -32.94 22.65 -15.11
CA GLY A 125 -31.80 22.58 -14.20
C GLY A 125 -30.50 22.95 -14.92
N LEU A 126 -29.55 23.45 -14.15
CA LEU A 126 -28.24 23.82 -14.66
C LEU A 126 -27.40 22.57 -14.90
N ILE A 127 -26.94 22.36 -16.13
CA ILE A 127 -25.98 21.30 -16.42
C ILE A 127 -24.64 21.67 -15.78
N ILE A 128 -24.20 20.85 -14.82
CA ILE A 128 -22.93 20.98 -14.15
C ILE A 128 -21.86 20.27 -14.97
N PRO A 129 -20.83 20.98 -15.45
CA PRO A 129 -19.69 20.35 -16.11
C PRO A 129 -18.92 19.49 -15.10
N GLU A 130 -18.12 18.56 -15.59
CA GLU A 130 -17.18 17.84 -14.73
C GLU A 130 -16.27 18.86 -14.02
N LEU A 131 -16.26 18.81 -12.69
CA LEU A 131 -15.48 19.76 -11.91
C LEU A 131 -14.00 19.44 -12.04
N ASP A 132 -13.20 20.45 -12.39
CA ASP A 132 -11.74 20.35 -12.42
C ASP A 132 -11.24 19.90 -11.04
N LYS A 133 -10.80 18.65 -10.96
CA LYS A 133 -10.14 18.15 -9.76
C LYS A 133 -8.84 18.91 -9.58
N ILE A 134 -8.50 19.19 -8.34
CA ILE A 134 -7.14 19.62 -8.03
C ILE A 134 -6.23 18.39 -8.01
N GLU A 135 -6.07 17.73 -9.16
CA GLU A 135 -4.97 16.83 -9.39
C GLU A 135 -3.71 17.69 -9.53
N LEU A 136 -2.66 17.44 -8.73
CA LEU A 136 -1.37 18.17 -8.62
C LEU A 136 -1.16 19.13 -7.45
N LEU A 137 -1.89 19.03 -6.33
CA LEU A 137 -1.34 19.59 -5.09
C LEU A 137 -0.35 18.61 -4.46
N ASN A 138 0.94 18.88 -4.69
CA ASN A 138 2.00 18.54 -3.75
C ASN A 138 1.50 18.78 -2.31
N ILE A 139 1.73 17.86 -1.39
CA ILE A 139 1.37 17.97 0.05
C ILE A 139 1.84 19.31 0.64
N GLU A 140 3.00 19.84 0.24
CA GLU A 140 3.52 21.15 0.63
C GLU A 140 2.68 22.32 0.11
N LEU A 141 2.08 22.19 -1.09
CA LEU A 141 1.18 23.20 -1.65
C LEU A 141 -0.17 23.21 -0.91
N LEU A 142 -0.65 22.03 -0.50
CA LEU A 142 -1.78 21.87 0.41
C LEU A 142 -1.48 22.45 1.79
N GLU A 143 -0.27 22.28 2.33
CA GLU A 143 0.15 22.89 3.59
C GLU A 143 0.25 24.43 3.50
N GLU A 144 0.76 24.99 2.39
CA GLU A 144 0.74 26.45 2.18
C GLU A 144 -0.68 27.00 1.97
N LEU A 145 -1.52 26.30 1.21
CA LEU A 145 -2.96 26.61 1.12
C LEU A 145 -3.65 26.52 2.48
N LYS A 146 -3.25 25.60 3.37
CA LYS A 146 -3.80 25.48 4.72
C LYS A 146 -3.36 26.63 5.63
N LYS A 147 -2.09 27.07 5.55
CA LYS A 147 -1.56 28.20 6.33
C LYS A 147 -2.26 29.52 6.01
N ASP A 148 -2.60 29.75 4.74
CA ASP A 148 -3.29 30.97 4.31
C ASP A 148 -4.79 31.01 4.68
N TYR A 149 -5.33 29.94 5.29
CA TYR A 149 -6.75 29.73 5.61
C TYR A 149 -6.99 29.32 7.08
N GLU A 150 -6.16 29.82 8.00
CA GLU A 150 -6.04 29.51 9.44
C GLU A 150 -7.29 29.68 10.35
N GLU A 151 -8.53 29.65 9.83
CA GLU A 151 -9.70 30.05 10.62
C GLU A 151 -10.90 29.09 10.65
N TYR A 152 -10.86 27.93 9.96
CA TYR A 152 -12.04 27.04 9.92
C TYR A 152 -11.70 25.57 10.19
N ASP A 153 -12.39 25.02 11.18
CA ASP A 153 -12.36 23.63 11.63
C ASP A 153 -12.57 22.65 10.45
N PHE A 154 -11.59 21.79 10.18
CA PHE A 154 -11.51 21.05 8.92
C PHE A 154 -12.10 19.64 9.03
N GLN A 155 -13.42 19.50 8.87
CA GLN A 155 -14.04 18.20 8.59
C GLN A 155 -14.04 17.86 7.08
N TYR A 156 -13.81 18.83 6.17
CA TYR A 156 -14.00 18.65 4.72
C TYR A 156 -12.74 18.97 3.88
N GLU A 157 -12.33 18.02 3.04
CA GLU A 157 -11.16 18.11 2.14
C GLU A 157 -11.33 19.14 1.00
N ILE A 158 -10.20 19.64 0.48
CA ILE A 158 -10.12 20.49 -0.73
C ILE A 158 -9.83 19.58 -1.93
N LYS A 159 -10.82 19.39 -2.80
CA LYS A 159 -10.80 18.39 -3.90
C LYS A 159 -10.86 19.00 -5.29
N TYR A 160 -11.60 20.09 -5.47
CA TYR A 160 -11.93 20.67 -6.77
C TYR A 160 -11.52 22.15 -6.87
N MET A 161 -11.25 22.63 -8.08
CA MET A 161 -11.09 24.06 -8.34
C MET A 161 -12.44 24.75 -8.17
N PRO A 162 -12.53 25.77 -7.30
CA PRO A 162 -13.75 26.56 -7.21
C PRO A 162 -13.94 27.35 -8.50
N ASN A 163 -15.14 27.35 -9.05
CA ASN A 163 -15.44 28.02 -10.31
C ASN A 163 -16.83 28.64 -10.32
N ILE A 164 -17.04 29.65 -11.17
CA ILE A 164 -18.36 30.18 -11.50
C ILE A 164 -18.90 29.39 -12.69
N ILE A 165 -20.10 28.84 -12.56
CA ILE A 165 -20.75 28.01 -13.57
C ILE A 165 -21.86 28.85 -14.22
N GLU A 166 -21.68 29.15 -15.51
CA GLU A 166 -22.63 29.88 -16.36
C GLU A 166 -23.21 31.19 -15.77
N LYS A 167 -22.51 31.81 -14.81
CA LYS A 167 -23.01 32.96 -14.03
C LYS A 167 -24.36 32.69 -13.33
N LYS A 168 -24.68 31.43 -13.04
CA LYS A 168 -25.89 31.01 -12.32
C LYS A 168 -25.56 30.30 -11.00
N ALA A 169 -24.42 29.62 -10.94
CA ALA A 169 -23.97 28.90 -9.75
C ALA A 169 -22.46 29.04 -9.53
N TRP A 170 -21.98 28.52 -8.41
CA TRP A 170 -20.55 28.33 -8.17
C TRP A 170 -20.24 27.01 -7.49
N SER A 171 -19.13 26.38 -7.87
CA SER A 171 -18.60 25.19 -7.22
C SER A 171 -17.64 25.56 -6.09
N CYS A 172 -17.80 24.91 -4.95
CA CYS A 172 -16.87 25.00 -3.84
C CYS A 172 -15.73 23.99 -4.02
N CYS A 173 -14.59 24.25 -3.39
CA CYS A 173 -13.47 23.31 -3.41
C CYS A 173 -13.77 21.93 -2.79
N CYS A 174 -14.81 21.80 -1.96
CA CYS A 174 -15.26 20.49 -1.46
C CYS A 174 -16.13 19.70 -2.46
N GLY A 175 -16.50 20.32 -3.59
CA GLY A 175 -17.35 19.74 -4.64
C GLY A 175 -18.81 20.18 -4.59
N LYS A 176 -19.25 20.91 -3.56
CA LYS A 176 -20.65 21.36 -3.47
C LYS A 176 -20.94 22.49 -4.46
N ILE A 177 -22.05 22.38 -5.19
CA ILE A 177 -22.60 23.45 -6.02
C ILE A 177 -23.53 24.33 -5.18
N ASN A 178 -23.40 25.65 -5.34
CA ASN A 178 -24.12 26.64 -4.57
C ASN A 178 -24.71 27.71 -5.50
N LYS A 179 -25.82 28.33 -5.09
CA LYS A 179 -26.38 29.49 -5.81
C LYS A 179 -25.36 30.62 -5.91
N LEU A 180 -25.33 31.34 -7.04
CA LEU A 180 -24.32 32.37 -7.29
C LEU A 180 -24.30 33.46 -6.22
N GLU A 181 -25.46 33.85 -5.70
CA GLU A 181 -25.63 34.89 -4.69
C GLU A 181 -25.15 34.47 -3.30
N LYS A 182 -25.05 33.16 -3.00
CA LYS A 182 -24.55 32.70 -1.71
C LYS A 182 -23.07 32.98 -1.56
N ASP A 183 -22.69 33.63 -0.47
CA ASP A 183 -21.28 33.97 -0.21
C ASP A 183 -20.52 32.87 0.53
N LYS A 184 -21.20 31.85 1.05
CA LYS A 184 -20.60 30.70 1.74
C LYS A 184 -21.12 29.40 1.15
N CYS A 185 -20.26 28.38 1.13
CA CYS A 185 -20.63 27.04 0.71
C CYS A 185 -21.63 26.43 1.70
N ASP A 186 -22.72 25.84 1.22
CA ASP A 186 -23.72 25.20 2.08
C ASP A 186 -23.16 23.99 2.84
N ASN A 187 -22.20 23.27 2.24
CA ASN A 187 -21.54 22.14 2.87
C ASN A 187 -20.43 22.58 3.85
N CYS A 188 -19.27 23.03 3.34
CA CYS A 188 -18.11 23.30 4.19
C CYS A 188 -18.01 24.75 4.73
N LYS A 189 -19.05 25.57 4.52
CA LYS A 189 -19.17 26.97 5.01
C LYS A 189 -18.09 27.97 4.55
N ARG A 190 -17.13 27.55 3.72
CA ARG A 190 -16.07 28.40 3.18
C ARG A 190 -16.61 29.52 2.30
N SER A 191 -15.97 30.68 2.34
CA SER A 191 -16.35 31.85 1.54
C SER A 191 -16.13 31.61 0.04
N LYS A 192 -17.12 31.95 -0.78
CA LYS A 192 -17.07 31.99 -2.25
C LYS A 192 -15.96 32.90 -2.73
N ILE A 193 -15.94 34.15 -2.25
CA ILE A 193 -15.01 35.19 -2.71
C ILE A 193 -13.57 34.79 -2.40
N LEU A 194 -13.30 34.30 -1.19
CA LEU A 194 -11.95 33.88 -0.82
C LEU A 194 -11.49 32.71 -1.68
N GLN A 195 -12.35 31.73 -1.91
CA GLN A 195 -12.03 30.56 -2.73
C GLN A 195 -11.75 30.95 -4.18
N ILE A 196 -12.65 31.69 -4.83
CA ILE A 196 -12.51 32.04 -6.25
C ILE A 196 -11.34 33.00 -6.50
N LYS A 197 -11.11 33.96 -5.59
CA LYS A 197 -9.99 34.91 -5.75
C LYS A 197 -8.64 34.29 -5.46
N LYS A 198 -8.53 33.45 -4.41
CA LYS A 198 -7.24 32.90 -3.99
C LYS A 198 -6.92 31.57 -4.67
N ILE A 199 -7.86 30.62 -4.72
CA ILE A 199 -7.61 29.28 -5.29
C ILE A 199 -7.92 29.32 -6.80
N ASN A 200 -7.02 29.96 -7.55
CA ASN A 200 -7.06 29.99 -9.01
C ASN A 200 -5.75 29.46 -9.60
N LYS A 201 -5.78 29.15 -10.90
CA LYS A 201 -4.63 28.58 -11.62
C LYS A 201 -3.35 29.42 -11.46
N ASN A 202 -3.44 30.75 -11.57
CA ASN A 202 -2.29 31.64 -11.47
C ASN A 202 -1.65 31.64 -10.07
N TYR A 203 -2.47 31.63 -9.02
CA TYR A 203 -1.99 31.56 -7.64
C TYR A 203 -1.32 30.21 -7.36
N LEU A 204 -1.90 29.10 -7.82
CA LEU A 204 -1.31 27.78 -7.70
C LEU A 204 0.02 27.66 -8.47
N GLU A 205 0.10 28.21 -9.68
CA GLU A 205 1.35 28.31 -10.44
C GLU A 205 2.41 29.16 -9.71
N SER A 206 1.99 30.23 -9.02
CA SER A 206 2.88 31.11 -8.26
C SER A 206 3.49 30.39 -7.05
N ILE A 207 2.68 29.62 -6.32
CA ILE A 207 3.16 28.81 -5.19
C ILE A 207 4.07 27.69 -5.72
N TYR A 208 3.70 27.04 -6.81
CA TYR A 208 4.51 25.99 -7.43
C TYR A 208 5.90 26.52 -7.83
N LYS A 209 5.97 27.70 -8.46
CA LYS A 209 7.24 28.37 -8.79
C LYS A 209 8.06 28.73 -7.55
N LYS A 210 7.42 29.17 -6.46
CA LYS A 210 8.08 29.49 -5.19
C LYS A 210 8.67 28.24 -4.52
N SER A 211 7.93 27.14 -4.51
CA SER A 211 8.40 25.83 -4.03
C SER A 211 9.61 25.33 -4.83
N LEU A 212 9.56 25.40 -6.17
CA LEU A 212 10.68 25.06 -7.05
C LEU A 212 11.95 25.89 -6.78
N LYS A 213 11.80 27.20 -6.53
CA LYS A 213 12.92 28.08 -6.21
C LYS A 213 13.58 27.69 -4.88
N LYS A 214 12.78 27.44 -3.85
CA LYS A 214 13.24 27.01 -2.53
C LYS A 214 13.99 25.66 -2.59
N LYS A 215 13.50 24.72 -3.41
CA LYS A 215 14.16 23.44 -3.66
C LYS A 215 15.54 23.62 -4.31
N LYS A 216 15.65 24.46 -5.34
CA LYS A 216 16.93 24.79 -5.99
C LYS A 216 17.93 25.45 -5.02
N GLU A 217 17.48 26.34 -4.16
CA GLU A 217 18.34 26.98 -3.15
C GLU A 217 18.90 25.96 -2.14
N ILE A 218 18.08 24.98 -1.73
CA ILE A 218 18.49 23.88 -0.85
C ILE A 218 19.50 22.97 -1.55
N GLU A 219 19.27 22.60 -2.81
CA GLU A 219 20.21 21.78 -3.61
C GLU A 219 21.58 22.45 -3.76
N ILE A 220 21.61 23.75 -4.08
CA ILE A 220 22.87 24.53 -4.18
C ILE A 220 23.61 24.56 -2.84
N LYS A 221 22.90 24.67 -1.72
CA LYS A 221 23.49 24.67 -0.38
C LYS A 221 24.09 23.30 -0.03
N LEU A 222 23.36 22.22 -0.32
CA LEU A 222 23.81 20.84 -0.15
C LEU A 222 25.06 20.53 -1.00
N GLU A 223 25.11 20.98 -2.25
CA GLU A 223 26.31 20.80 -3.10
C GLU A 223 27.55 21.50 -2.53
N LYS A 224 27.40 22.74 -2.03
CA LYS A 224 28.51 23.47 -1.42
C LYS A 224 29.03 22.76 -0.17
N ASP A 225 28.12 22.31 0.69
CA ASP A 225 28.46 21.57 1.91
C ASP A 225 29.14 20.23 1.60
N ASN A 226 28.68 19.52 0.57
CA ASN A 226 29.28 18.27 0.10
C ASN A 226 30.69 18.47 -0.48
N ARG A 227 30.92 19.54 -1.26
CA ARG A 227 32.27 19.89 -1.75
C ARG A 227 33.23 20.22 -0.60
N HIS A 228 32.76 20.92 0.44
CA HIS A 228 33.56 21.19 1.63
C HIS A 228 33.89 19.91 2.42
N LYS A 229 32.91 19.01 2.59
CA LYS A 229 33.11 17.70 3.24
C LYS A 229 34.09 16.83 2.45
N LEU A 230 34.00 16.75 1.12
CA LEU A 230 34.94 15.98 0.29
C LEU A 230 36.38 16.47 0.41
N LYS A 231 36.60 17.79 0.42
CA LYS A 231 37.94 18.38 0.61
C LYS A 231 38.53 18.01 1.98
N ASN A 232 37.72 18.01 3.03
CA ASN A 232 38.15 17.62 4.38
C ASN A 232 38.43 16.11 4.48
N ILE A 233 37.63 15.27 3.82
CA ILE A 233 37.84 13.82 3.75
C ILE A 233 39.15 13.49 3.02
N ASN A 234 39.43 14.10 1.88
CA ASN A 234 40.69 13.88 1.14
C ASN A 234 41.93 14.31 1.94
N LYS A 235 41.83 15.40 2.72
CA LYS A 235 42.90 15.86 3.62
C LYS A 235 43.11 14.88 4.79
N ASN A 236 42.04 14.31 5.33
CA ASN A 236 42.11 13.32 6.41
C ASN A 236 42.62 11.96 5.91
N ASN A 237 42.25 11.53 4.71
CA ASN A 237 42.71 10.28 4.11
C ASN A 237 44.22 10.32 3.84
N ARG A 238 44.76 11.45 3.37
CA ARG A 238 46.20 11.62 3.17
C ARG A 238 46.99 11.56 4.49
N ARG A 239 46.44 12.08 5.59
CA ARG A 239 47.02 11.97 6.94
C ARG A 239 46.93 10.54 7.49
N LYS A 240 45.80 9.85 7.26
CA LYS A 240 45.62 8.44 7.65
C LYS A 240 46.56 7.51 6.90
N SER A 241 46.81 7.73 5.59
CA SER A 241 47.74 6.92 4.80
C SER A 241 49.19 6.99 5.32
N ILE A 242 49.65 8.17 5.75
CA ILE A 242 50.99 8.32 6.34
C ILE A 242 51.07 7.61 7.69
N LEU A 243 50.02 7.72 8.52
CA LEU A 243 49.94 7.02 9.80
C LEU A 243 49.89 5.49 9.63
N LEU A 244 49.16 5.01 8.62
CA LEU A 244 48.99 3.59 8.27
C LEU A 244 50.30 2.94 7.83
N ILE A 245 51.15 3.65 7.08
CA ILE A 245 52.46 3.12 6.66
C ILE A 245 53.40 2.98 7.87
N SER A 246 53.39 3.96 8.79
CA SER A 246 54.16 3.91 10.03
C SER A 246 53.68 2.79 10.97
N ILE A 247 52.36 2.59 11.05
CA ILE A 247 51.74 1.52 11.83
C ILE A 247 52.02 0.15 11.18
N LEU A 248 51.98 0.02 9.85
CA LEU A 248 52.27 -1.24 9.15
C LEU A 248 53.68 -1.77 9.42
N LEU A 249 54.69 -0.89 9.48
CA LEU A 249 56.07 -1.28 9.79
C LEU A 249 56.24 -1.81 11.22
N ILE A 250 55.47 -1.25 12.17
CA ILE A 250 55.42 -1.72 13.57
C ILE A 250 54.57 -3.00 13.68
N PHE A 251 53.51 -3.12 12.87
CA PHE A 251 52.60 -4.26 12.82
C PHE A 251 53.26 -5.52 12.21
N ILE A 252 54.16 -5.38 11.23
CA ILE A 252 54.90 -6.51 10.62
C ILE A 252 55.83 -7.20 11.65
N ILE A 253 56.40 -6.44 12.59
CA ILE A 253 57.25 -6.97 13.67
C ILE A 253 56.41 -7.66 14.76
N PHE A 254 55.17 -7.22 14.94
CA PHE A 254 54.27 -7.71 16.00
C PHE A 254 53.38 -8.89 15.56
N ILE A 255 53.01 -8.95 14.27
CA ILE A 255 52.21 -10.04 13.68
C ILE A 255 53.00 -11.35 13.57
N GLY A 256 54.34 -11.30 13.48
CA GLY A 256 55.18 -12.50 13.38
C GLY A 256 55.13 -13.43 14.59
N LYS A 257 54.45 -13.08 15.70
CA LYS A 257 54.50 -13.87 16.92
C LYS A 257 53.19 -14.21 17.63
N ASN A 258 52.00 -13.66 17.32
CA ASN A 258 50.85 -14.02 18.17
C ASN A 258 49.41 -13.92 17.65
N ILE A 259 49.05 -13.26 16.55
CA ILE A 259 47.61 -13.03 16.26
C ILE A 259 47.40 -12.97 14.75
N ILE A 260 46.65 -13.93 14.19
CA ILE A 260 45.52 -13.76 13.26
C ILE A 260 45.05 -15.18 12.91
N ASN A 261 44.15 -15.70 13.75
CA ASN A 261 43.35 -16.89 13.46
C ASN A 261 41.86 -16.59 13.71
N LYS A 262 41.40 -15.34 13.50
CA LYS A 262 40.03 -14.94 13.84
C LYS A 262 39.41 -13.81 13.00
N HIS A 263 39.93 -13.50 11.82
CA HIS A 263 39.45 -12.37 11.00
C HIS A 263 38.90 -12.73 9.61
N THR A 264 38.52 -13.98 9.35
CA THR A 264 38.01 -14.39 8.02
C THR A 264 36.50 -14.65 7.95
N PHE A 265 35.74 -14.64 9.05
CA PHE A 265 34.35 -15.11 9.01
C PHE A 265 33.31 -14.04 8.58
N LEU A 266 33.56 -12.74 8.81
CA LEU A 266 32.54 -11.70 8.58
C LEU A 266 32.64 -10.98 7.23
N ASP A 267 33.79 -11.03 6.56
CA ASP A 267 33.92 -10.47 5.21
C ASP A 267 33.33 -11.40 4.13
N GLU A 268 33.12 -12.70 4.43
CA GLU A 268 32.41 -13.65 3.54
C GLU A 268 30.89 -13.47 3.53
N ILE A 269 30.30 -12.89 4.59
CA ILE A 269 28.85 -12.60 4.64
C ILE A 269 28.50 -11.41 3.71
N LYS A 270 29.48 -10.64 3.26
CA LYS A 270 29.22 -9.37 2.56
C LYS A 270 28.89 -9.48 1.07
N TYR A 271 28.86 -10.67 0.46
CA TYR A 271 28.51 -10.83 -0.96
C TYR A 271 27.90 -12.21 -1.32
N LYS A 272 27.30 -12.94 -0.37
CA LYS A 272 26.47 -14.10 -0.71
C LYS A 272 25.05 -13.62 -1.00
N ASN A 273 24.75 -13.46 -2.29
CA ASN A 273 23.45 -13.19 -2.91
C ASN A 273 22.24 -13.52 -2.00
N GLU A 274 21.70 -12.52 -1.31
CA GLU A 274 20.39 -12.56 -0.63
C GLU A 274 19.20 -12.57 -1.61
N TYR A 275 19.42 -12.80 -2.92
CA TYR A 275 18.38 -12.70 -3.95
C TYR A 275 17.67 -14.02 -4.29
N ASN A 276 18.09 -15.13 -3.68
CA ASN A 276 17.53 -16.45 -3.96
C ASN A 276 16.63 -16.89 -2.81
N LYS A 277 15.39 -16.40 -2.79
CA LYS A 277 14.36 -16.88 -1.88
C LYS A 277 14.08 -18.34 -2.19
N LYS A 278 14.44 -19.22 -1.28
CA LYS A 278 14.27 -20.66 -1.44
C LYS A 278 12.97 -21.18 -0.86
N ILE A 279 12.33 -20.43 0.03
CA ILE A 279 11.07 -20.79 0.66
C ILE A 279 10.12 -19.60 0.54
N SER A 280 8.86 -19.91 0.26
CA SER A 280 7.77 -18.96 0.33
C SER A 280 6.60 -19.63 1.04
N VAL A 281 6.10 -19.00 2.10
CA VAL A 281 4.99 -19.49 2.94
C VAL A 281 3.85 -18.50 2.79
N GLU A 282 2.65 -19.00 2.53
CA GLU A 282 1.45 -18.19 2.39
C GLU A 282 0.21 -19.03 2.69
N LYS A 283 -0.48 -18.72 3.79
CA LYS A 283 -1.62 -19.49 4.31
C LYS A 283 -1.27 -20.98 4.46
N ASP A 284 -2.08 -21.84 3.84
CA ASP A 284 -1.84 -23.29 3.82
C ASP A 284 -0.73 -23.70 2.85
N ASN A 285 -0.18 -22.80 2.02
CA ASN A 285 0.75 -23.16 0.95
C ASN A 285 2.21 -22.89 1.34
N VAL A 286 3.04 -23.93 1.28
CA VAL A 286 4.49 -23.83 1.43
C VAL A 286 5.16 -24.25 0.13
N TYR A 287 5.90 -23.33 -0.47
CA TYR A 287 6.69 -23.58 -1.67
C TYR A 287 8.16 -23.61 -1.34
N MET A 288 8.88 -24.56 -1.94
CA MET A 288 10.28 -24.82 -1.65
C MET A 288 11.07 -25.02 -2.93
N LEU A 289 12.19 -24.32 -3.04
CA LEU A 289 13.17 -24.49 -4.08
C LEU A 289 14.25 -25.48 -3.66
N LYS A 290 14.32 -26.58 -4.40
CA LYS A 290 15.32 -27.63 -4.28
C LYS A 290 16.67 -27.20 -4.86
N ASN A 291 17.76 -27.78 -4.34
CA ASN A 291 19.11 -27.47 -4.85
C ASN A 291 19.30 -27.89 -6.32
N ASN A 292 18.55 -28.90 -6.77
CA ASN A 292 18.49 -29.31 -8.18
C ASN A 292 17.67 -28.35 -9.08
N GLY A 293 17.15 -27.25 -8.53
CA GLY A 293 16.38 -26.24 -9.26
C GLY A 293 14.91 -26.61 -9.52
N LYS A 294 14.36 -27.63 -8.85
CA LYS A 294 12.92 -27.96 -8.87
C LYS A 294 12.18 -27.27 -7.73
N VAL A 295 10.87 -27.09 -7.88
CA VAL A 295 10.02 -26.52 -6.83
C VAL A 295 8.99 -27.54 -6.34
N THR A 296 8.90 -27.72 -5.03
CA THR A 296 7.84 -28.48 -4.38
C THR A 296 6.84 -27.56 -3.70
N HIS A 297 5.60 -28.01 -3.65
CA HIS A 297 4.47 -27.35 -3.01
C HIS A 297 3.88 -28.32 -2.00
N ARG A 298 3.82 -27.90 -0.74
CA ARG A 298 3.20 -28.64 0.33
C ARG A 298 2.07 -27.82 0.93
N LYS A 299 0.96 -28.48 1.25
CA LYS A 299 -0.13 -27.90 2.02
C LYS A 299 0.06 -28.14 3.52
N ALA A 300 -0.48 -27.26 4.35
CA ALA A 300 -0.50 -27.38 5.82
C ALA A 300 -1.13 -28.71 6.31
N ASN A 301 -2.02 -29.32 5.53
CA ASN A 301 -2.62 -30.63 5.81
C ASN A 301 -1.70 -31.83 5.52
N GLY A 302 -0.47 -31.60 5.04
CA GLY A 302 0.54 -32.63 4.75
C GLY A 302 0.58 -33.12 3.31
N GLU A 303 -0.35 -32.69 2.44
CA GLU A 303 -0.28 -33.01 1.01
C GLU A 303 0.94 -32.36 0.36
N SER A 304 1.80 -33.13 -0.31
CA SER A 304 2.98 -32.64 -1.02
C SER A 304 2.90 -32.97 -2.51
N SER A 305 3.31 -32.03 -3.37
CA SER A 305 3.35 -32.19 -4.81
C SER A 305 4.52 -31.44 -5.44
N SER A 306 5.12 -31.98 -6.51
CA SER A 306 6.05 -31.20 -7.34
C SER A 306 5.28 -30.24 -8.25
N ILE A 307 5.85 -29.08 -8.57
CA ILE A 307 5.32 -28.22 -9.63
C ILE A 307 5.83 -28.73 -10.99
N PRO A 308 4.99 -29.37 -11.83
CA PRO A 308 5.46 -29.98 -13.07
C PRO A 308 5.97 -28.92 -14.06
N GLY A 309 7.06 -29.24 -14.76
CA GLY A 309 7.65 -28.37 -15.79
C GLY A 309 8.51 -27.21 -15.26
N TRP A 310 8.67 -27.09 -13.94
CA TRP A 310 9.59 -26.13 -13.33
C TRP A 310 10.95 -26.79 -13.09
N GLU A 311 11.96 -26.28 -13.80
CA GLU A 311 13.35 -26.75 -13.73
C GLU A 311 14.31 -25.56 -13.78
N ASN A 312 15.50 -25.74 -13.22
CA ASN A 312 16.55 -24.71 -13.16
C ASN A 312 16.09 -23.41 -12.47
N ILE A 313 15.18 -23.49 -11.52
CA ILE A 313 14.72 -22.36 -10.70
C ILE A 313 15.82 -21.96 -9.71
N ILE A 314 15.95 -20.66 -9.46
CA ILE A 314 16.96 -20.09 -8.55
C ILE A 314 16.36 -19.22 -7.45
N SER A 315 15.13 -18.75 -7.61
CA SER A 315 14.41 -17.95 -6.60
C SER A 315 12.90 -18.10 -6.81
N ILE A 316 12.11 -18.04 -5.73
CA ILE A 316 10.65 -18.14 -5.76
C ILE A 316 10.00 -17.04 -4.90
N ALA A 317 8.77 -16.65 -5.27
CA ALA A 317 7.90 -15.81 -4.45
C ALA A 317 6.44 -16.24 -4.63
N SER A 318 5.64 -16.21 -3.57
CA SER A 318 4.22 -16.61 -3.60
C SER A 318 3.31 -15.59 -2.93
N TYR A 319 2.05 -15.57 -3.37
CA TYR A 319 0.95 -14.85 -2.73
C TYR A 319 -0.37 -15.58 -3.01
N ASP A 320 -1.18 -15.78 -1.97
CA ASP A 320 -2.34 -16.67 -1.94
C ASP A 320 -2.05 -18.03 -2.61
N ASN A 321 -2.73 -18.34 -3.72
CA ASN A 321 -2.54 -19.58 -4.49
C ASN A 321 -1.56 -19.42 -5.68
N SER A 322 -0.89 -18.28 -5.78
CA SER A 322 0.00 -17.94 -6.88
C SER A 322 1.47 -18.09 -6.49
N ILE A 323 2.29 -18.53 -7.44
CA ILE A 323 3.75 -18.60 -7.31
C ILE A 323 4.42 -18.16 -8.61
N ILE A 324 5.53 -17.44 -8.46
CA ILE A 324 6.45 -17.07 -9.52
C ILE A 324 7.86 -17.57 -9.19
N GLY A 325 8.66 -17.88 -10.22
CA GLY A 325 10.02 -18.39 -10.04
C GLY A 325 10.98 -17.93 -11.11
N ILE A 326 12.16 -17.47 -10.69
CA ILE A 326 13.26 -17.08 -11.59
C ILE A 326 14.00 -18.34 -12.04
N LYS A 327 14.22 -18.50 -13.34
CA LYS A 327 15.11 -19.51 -13.91
C LYS A 327 16.56 -19.01 -13.96
N LYS A 328 17.52 -19.94 -13.97
CA LYS A 328 18.95 -19.66 -14.08
C LYS A 328 19.34 -18.80 -15.30
N ASP A 329 18.53 -18.81 -16.35
CA ASP A 329 18.71 -18.00 -17.56
C ASP A 329 18.12 -16.57 -17.45
N GLY A 330 17.54 -16.20 -16.30
CA GLY A 330 16.93 -14.90 -16.06
C GLY A 330 15.49 -14.76 -16.59
N THR A 331 14.87 -15.82 -17.10
CA THR A 331 13.43 -15.85 -17.42
C THR A 331 12.60 -16.18 -16.17
N VAL A 332 11.29 -15.90 -16.21
CA VAL A 332 10.39 -16.13 -15.06
C VAL A 332 9.22 -17.03 -15.49
N VAL A 333 8.87 -17.97 -14.61
CA VAL A 333 7.70 -18.84 -14.74
C VAL A 333 6.68 -18.54 -13.64
N SER A 334 5.42 -18.84 -13.90
CA SER A 334 4.31 -18.58 -12.98
C SER A 334 3.27 -19.69 -12.97
N LYS A 335 2.57 -19.84 -11.84
CA LYS A 335 1.42 -20.75 -11.66
C LYS A 335 0.42 -20.10 -10.70
N GLY A 336 -0.88 -20.36 -10.91
CA GLY A 336 -1.96 -19.85 -10.05
C GLY A 336 -2.41 -18.42 -10.36
N LEU A 337 -1.80 -17.77 -11.35
CA LEU A 337 -2.15 -16.42 -11.81
C LEU A 337 -3.27 -16.42 -12.85
N GLY A 338 -3.96 -15.29 -12.98
CA GLY A 338 -4.84 -15.03 -14.13
C GLY A 338 -4.04 -14.98 -15.44
N ASN A 339 -4.69 -15.35 -16.55
CA ASN A 339 -4.03 -15.50 -17.86
C ASN A 339 -3.22 -14.27 -18.28
N SER A 340 -3.75 -13.06 -18.07
CA SER A 340 -3.06 -11.81 -18.44
C SER A 340 -1.74 -11.60 -17.70
N ASP A 341 -1.70 -11.89 -16.39
CA ASP A 341 -0.49 -11.69 -15.58
C ASP A 341 0.54 -12.77 -15.87
N SER A 342 0.10 -14.02 -16.04
CA SER A 342 0.98 -15.10 -16.47
C SER A 342 1.62 -14.80 -17.83
N ASP A 343 0.85 -14.27 -18.78
CA ASP A 343 1.36 -13.88 -20.10
C ASP A 343 2.37 -12.73 -20.02
N ASN A 344 2.16 -11.76 -19.13
CA ASN A 344 3.09 -10.66 -18.92
C ASN A 344 4.41 -11.14 -18.28
N ILE A 345 4.33 -11.96 -17.23
CA ILE A 345 5.51 -12.50 -16.54
C ILE A 345 6.33 -13.40 -17.46
N SER A 346 5.68 -14.19 -18.32
CA SER A 346 6.37 -15.05 -19.29
C SER A 346 7.27 -14.28 -20.27
N LYS A 347 7.06 -12.97 -20.42
CA LYS A 347 7.86 -12.06 -21.26
C LYS A 347 9.05 -11.44 -20.52
N TRP A 348 9.13 -11.58 -19.20
CA TRP A 348 10.23 -11.02 -18.41
C TRP A 348 11.56 -11.74 -18.72
N ARG A 349 12.63 -10.95 -18.79
CA ARG A 349 13.99 -11.39 -19.12
C ARG A 349 14.99 -10.66 -18.24
N ASP A 350 16.15 -11.29 -18.07
CA ASP A 350 17.27 -10.77 -17.29
C ASP A 350 16.89 -10.44 -15.84
N ILE A 351 15.92 -11.16 -15.28
CA ILE A 351 15.45 -10.96 -13.91
C ILE A 351 16.42 -11.59 -12.92
N ILE A 352 16.77 -10.82 -11.89
CA ILE A 352 17.71 -11.22 -10.83
C ILE A 352 17.07 -11.24 -9.44
N ASP A 353 15.90 -10.62 -9.27
CA ASP A 353 15.13 -10.64 -8.02
C ASP A 353 13.63 -10.48 -8.33
N ILE A 354 12.78 -11.05 -7.47
CA ILE A 354 11.32 -11.03 -7.60
C ILE A 354 10.66 -10.84 -6.23
N GLU A 355 9.54 -10.12 -6.22
CA GLU A 355 8.64 -9.99 -5.08
C GLU A 355 7.19 -10.07 -5.54
N CYS A 356 6.30 -10.52 -4.66
CA CYS A 356 4.87 -10.41 -4.88
C CYS A 356 4.07 -10.29 -3.58
N ASP A 357 2.97 -9.54 -3.65
CA ASP A 357 1.96 -9.45 -2.59
C ASP A 357 0.66 -8.87 -3.16
N SER A 358 -0.51 -9.27 -2.62
CA SER A 358 -1.82 -8.71 -2.98
C SER A 358 -2.14 -8.68 -4.48
N GLY A 359 -1.62 -9.67 -5.21
CA GLY A 359 -1.73 -9.76 -6.67
C GLY A 359 -0.87 -8.75 -7.45
N THR A 360 0.08 -8.09 -6.80
CA THR A 360 1.14 -7.29 -7.43
C THR A 360 2.38 -8.18 -7.59
N PHE A 361 3.00 -8.17 -8.77
CA PHE A 361 4.23 -8.90 -9.06
C PHE A 361 5.28 -7.94 -9.57
N ILE A 362 6.48 -7.97 -9.03
CA ILE A 362 7.59 -7.13 -9.46
C ILE A 362 8.85 -7.95 -9.70
N GLY A 363 9.69 -7.48 -10.63
CA GLY A 363 10.97 -8.10 -10.96
C GLY A 363 12.06 -7.07 -11.18
N LEU A 364 13.20 -7.26 -10.53
CA LEU A 364 14.41 -6.47 -10.74
C LEU A 364 15.21 -7.06 -11.90
N LYS A 365 15.55 -6.25 -12.88
CA LYS A 365 16.44 -6.64 -13.97
C LYS A 365 17.90 -6.42 -13.62
N LYS A 366 18.77 -7.20 -14.25
CA LYS A 366 20.23 -7.10 -14.14
C LYS A 366 20.78 -5.72 -14.51
N ASP A 367 20.09 -4.97 -15.37
CA ASP A 367 20.48 -3.61 -15.77
C ASP A 367 20.07 -2.53 -14.75
N GLY A 368 19.40 -2.91 -13.66
CA GLY A 368 18.94 -2.00 -12.61
C GLY A 368 17.60 -1.31 -12.92
N THR A 369 16.87 -1.75 -13.95
CA THR A 369 15.46 -1.37 -14.16
C THR A 369 14.50 -2.36 -13.51
N VAL A 370 13.24 -1.97 -13.32
CA VAL A 370 12.22 -2.81 -12.66
C VAL A 370 11.02 -3.00 -13.58
N VAL A 371 10.45 -4.20 -13.58
CA VAL A 371 9.19 -4.55 -14.25
C VAL A 371 8.13 -4.91 -13.23
N ALA A 372 6.86 -4.65 -13.55
CA ALA A 372 5.73 -4.99 -12.69
C ALA A 372 4.49 -5.36 -13.51
N THR A 373 3.64 -6.23 -12.96
CA THR A 373 2.29 -6.55 -13.47
C THR A 373 1.36 -6.89 -12.31
N GLY A 374 0.07 -7.02 -12.60
CA GLY A 374 -0.95 -7.38 -11.62
C GLY A 374 -1.72 -6.16 -11.14
N ASN A 375 -2.05 -6.13 -9.85
CA ASN A 375 -2.85 -5.06 -9.30
C ASN A 375 -2.15 -3.70 -9.41
N ASN A 376 -2.90 -2.68 -9.83
CA ASN A 376 -2.42 -1.32 -9.97
C ASN A 376 -3.39 -0.25 -9.45
N ASP A 377 -4.37 -0.62 -8.61
CA ASP A 377 -5.38 0.29 -8.07
C ASP A 377 -4.79 1.53 -7.36
N TYR A 378 -3.58 1.41 -6.80
CA TYR A 378 -2.84 2.49 -6.12
C TYR A 378 -1.54 2.88 -6.85
N GLY A 379 -1.33 2.40 -8.08
CA GLY A 379 -0.10 2.67 -8.83
C GLY A 379 1.09 1.79 -8.43
N GLN A 380 0.87 0.62 -7.83
CA GLN A 380 1.93 -0.32 -7.42
C GLN A 380 2.84 -0.72 -8.58
N CYS A 381 2.29 -0.82 -9.80
CA CYS A 381 3.02 -1.19 -11.00
C CYS A 381 3.68 0.02 -11.72
N ASN A 382 3.61 1.25 -11.17
CA ASN A 382 4.17 2.44 -11.80
C ASN A 382 5.70 2.55 -11.61
N VAL A 383 6.44 1.56 -12.10
CA VAL A 383 7.91 1.43 -11.97
C VAL A 383 8.67 1.78 -13.25
N ASN A 384 7.98 2.18 -14.32
CA ASN A 384 8.56 2.38 -15.65
C ASN A 384 9.71 3.41 -15.70
N ASN A 385 9.79 4.32 -14.74
CA ASN A 385 10.85 5.32 -14.63
C ASN A 385 11.94 4.97 -13.60
N TRP A 386 11.96 3.73 -13.09
CA TRP A 386 12.95 3.28 -12.11
C TRP A 386 14.19 2.74 -12.83
N PHE A 387 15.36 3.20 -12.39
CA PHE A 387 16.67 2.83 -12.93
C PHE A 387 17.75 2.95 -11.84
N ASP A 388 18.88 2.28 -12.04
CA ASP A 388 19.93 2.03 -11.04
C ASP A 388 19.44 1.41 -9.74
N VAL A 389 18.35 0.63 -9.78
CA VAL A 389 17.83 -0.12 -8.64
C VAL A 389 18.73 -1.33 -8.38
N VAL A 390 19.04 -1.58 -7.12
CA VAL A 390 19.89 -2.71 -6.67
C VAL A 390 19.16 -3.68 -5.75
N SER A 391 18.00 -3.29 -5.23
CA SER A 391 17.14 -4.15 -4.40
C SER A 391 15.71 -3.64 -4.50
N ILE A 392 14.78 -4.59 -4.44
CA ILE A 392 13.33 -4.37 -4.41
C ILE A 392 12.77 -4.98 -3.14
N GLU A 393 11.66 -4.42 -2.65
CA GLU A 393 10.93 -4.90 -1.46
C GLU A 393 9.45 -4.54 -1.64
N ILE A 394 8.55 -5.31 -1.03
CA ILE A 394 7.11 -5.05 -1.09
C ILE A 394 6.49 -5.13 0.31
N THR A 395 5.60 -4.20 0.66
CA THR A 395 4.90 -4.29 1.96
C THR A 395 3.84 -5.38 1.89
N LYS A 396 3.84 -6.30 2.85
CA LYS A 396 2.74 -7.28 2.98
C LYS A 396 1.45 -6.59 3.41
N SER A 397 0.33 -6.88 2.75
CA SER A 397 -0.97 -6.41 3.20
C SER A 397 -1.36 -7.07 4.53
N THR A 398 -1.76 -6.27 5.51
CA THR A 398 -2.19 -6.73 6.83
C THR A 398 -3.68 -7.11 6.87
N ILE A 399 -4.42 -6.80 5.81
CA ILE A 399 -5.85 -7.11 5.68
C ILE A 399 -6.06 -7.74 4.32
N GLU A 400 -6.34 -9.04 4.30
CA GLU A 400 -6.45 -9.90 3.11
C GLU A 400 -7.28 -9.30 1.95
N TYR A 401 -8.30 -8.49 2.25
CA TYR A 401 -9.17 -7.87 1.25
C TYR A 401 -8.70 -6.50 0.76
N MET A 402 -7.78 -5.84 1.48
CA MET A 402 -7.20 -4.57 1.08
C MET A 402 -5.96 -4.85 0.25
N LYS A 403 -6.04 -4.69 -1.07
CA LYS A 403 -4.90 -4.86 -1.97
C LYS A 403 -3.98 -3.62 -1.97
N ASN A 404 -3.58 -3.19 -0.77
CA ASN A 404 -3.02 -1.87 -0.46
C ASN A 404 -1.50 -1.89 -0.28
N THR A 405 -0.83 -2.54 -1.22
CA THR A 405 0.61 -2.77 -1.19
C THR A 405 1.43 -1.54 -1.64
N THR A 406 2.62 -1.37 -1.03
CA THR A 406 3.67 -0.42 -1.43
C THR A 406 4.82 -1.21 -2.06
N VAL A 407 5.27 -0.77 -3.23
CA VAL A 407 6.48 -1.28 -3.89
C VAL A 407 7.63 -0.32 -3.59
N ILE A 408 8.77 -0.89 -3.19
CA ILE A 408 9.94 -0.14 -2.74
C ILE A 408 11.16 -0.57 -3.55
N GLY A 409 11.98 0.39 -3.97
CA GLY A 409 13.25 0.15 -4.63
C GLY A 409 14.38 0.91 -3.94
N ILE A 410 15.54 0.26 -3.78
CA ILE A 410 16.77 0.90 -3.31
C ILE A 410 17.64 1.15 -4.53
N LYS A 411 18.00 2.42 -4.76
CA LYS A 411 18.96 2.80 -5.79
C LYS A 411 20.40 2.53 -5.34
N LYS A 412 21.30 2.36 -6.30
CA LYS A 412 22.75 2.18 -6.09
C LYS A 412 23.41 3.28 -5.25
N ASP A 413 22.85 4.49 -5.26
CA ASP A 413 23.30 5.63 -4.44
C ASP A 413 22.69 5.63 -3.02
N GLY A 414 21.93 4.60 -2.67
CA GLY A 414 21.25 4.46 -1.38
C GLY A 414 19.99 5.32 -1.24
N LYS A 415 19.47 5.90 -2.32
CA LYS A 415 18.15 6.54 -2.34
C LYS A 415 17.04 5.49 -2.39
N VAL A 416 15.92 5.77 -1.72
CA VAL A 416 14.73 4.90 -1.74
C VAL A 416 13.67 5.45 -2.70
N LEU A 417 13.04 4.57 -3.48
CA LEU A 417 11.91 4.84 -4.39
C LEU A 417 10.67 4.11 -3.88
N LEU A 418 9.51 4.76 -3.86
CA LEU A 418 8.24 4.20 -3.42
C LEU A 418 7.16 4.42 -4.47
N THR A 419 6.38 3.39 -4.80
CA THR A 419 5.11 3.51 -5.53
C THR A 419 4.04 2.61 -4.91
N GLY A 420 2.77 2.81 -5.28
CA GLY A 420 1.65 2.11 -4.65
C GLY A 420 1.02 2.87 -3.49
N TYR A 421 0.34 2.13 -2.63
CA TYR A 421 -0.41 2.64 -1.50
C TYR A 421 0.51 3.35 -0.49
N ASP A 422 0.08 4.48 0.06
CA ASP A 422 0.92 5.26 0.99
C ASP A 422 0.05 6.11 1.93
N SER A 423 -0.83 5.46 2.70
CA SER A 423 -1.74 6.16 3.62
C SER A 423 -1.03 6.89 4.75
N LEU A 424 0.14 6.40 5.17
CA LEU A 424 0.96 7.00 6.22
C LEU A 424 1.96 8.03 5.68
N ASN A 425 1.91 8.33 4.38
CA ASN A 425 2.78 9.31 3.72
C ASN A 425 4.28 9.03 3.96
N HIS A 426 4.65 7.76 3.87
CA HIS A 426 6.00 7.28 4.04
C HIS A 426 6.98 7.97 3.11
N ARG A 427 6.54 8.32 1.88
CA ARG A 427 7.35 9.04 0.89
C ARG A 427 7.97 10.31 1.45
N LYS A 428 7.23 11.07 2.26
CA LYS A 428 7.72 12.34 2.85
C LYS A 428 8.99 12.13 3.68
N GLU A 429 9.08 11.00 4.40
CA GLU A 429 10.26 10.68 5.21
C GLU A 429 11.33 9.95 4.42
N THR A 430 10.97 8.95 3.60
CA THR A 430 11.93 8.15 2.83
C THR A 430 12.66 8.99 1.77
N ASP A 431 12.05 10.06 1.25
CA ASP A 431 12.70 10.99 0.31
C ASP A 431 13.92 11.71 0.91
N LYS A 432 14.02 11.77 2.25
CA LYS A 432 15.15 12.35 2.98
C LYS A 432 16.25 11.32 3.24
N TRP A 433 15.97 10.02 3.09
CA TRP A 433 16.91 8.95 3.42
C TRP A 433 18.02 8.85 2.38
N ARG A 434 19.23 8.58 2.86
CA ARG A 434 20.43 8.42 2.06
C ARG A 434 21.27 7.30 2.64
N ASP A 435 22.12 6.73 1.80
CA ASP A 435 23.03 5.64 2.16
C ASP A 435 22.29 4.40 2.71
N ILE A 436 21.06 4.16 2.26
CA ILE A 436 20.29 2.97 2.62
C ILE A 436 20.87 1.77 1.88
N SER A 437 21.14 0.70 2.63
CA SER A 437 21.65 -0.57 2.11
C SER A 437 20.60 -1.67 2.11
N LYS A 438 19.64 -1.64 3.04
CA LYS A 438 18.61 -2.66 3.20
C LYS A 438 17.33 -2.00 3.71
N ILE A 439 16.18 -2.53 3.28
CA ILE A 439 14.86 -2.12 3.76
C ILE A 439 14.16 -3.33 4.33
N LYS A 440 13.37 -3.09 5.39
CA LYS A 440 12.43 -4.05 5.95
C LYS A 440 11.10 -3.37 6.18
N CYS A 441 10.02 -4.07 5.87
CA CYS A 441 8.66 -3.58 5.98
C CYS A 441 7.89 -4.36 7.03
N GLY A 442 7.07 -3.68 7.81
CA GLY A 442 6.10 -4.30 8.69
C GLY A 442 4.80 -3.51 8.74
N SER A 443 3.82 -4.03 9.46
CA SER A 443 2.44 -3.53 9.56
C SER A 443 2.31 -2.04 9.88
N TYR A 444 3.33 -1.46 10.53
CA TYR A 444 3.31 -0.09 11.03
C TYR A 444 4.46 0.78 10.53
N GLY A 445 5.29 0.31 9.59
CA GLY A 445 6.34 1.16 9.05
C GLY A 445 7.35 0.51 8.12
N ILE A 446 8.16 1.38 7.53
CA ILE A 446 9.31 1.04 6.69
C ILE A 446 10.57 1.35 7.49
N PHE A 447 11.51 0.42 7.52
CA PHE A 447 12.77 0.51 8.24
C PHE A 447 13.92 0.48 7.24
N GLY A 448 14.72 1.54 7.20
CA GLY A 448 15.91 1.66 6.37
C GLY A 448 17.17 1.44 7.18
N ILE A 449 17.94 0.39 6.87
CA ILE A 449 19.26 0.16 7.42
C ILE A 449 20.27 0.91 6.55
N LYS A 450 21.06 1.79 7.17
CA LYS A 450 22.12 2.52 6.48
C LYS A 450 23.39 1.69 6.35
N ASN A 451 24.20 2.01 5.36
CA ASN A 451 25.56 1.48 5.17
C ASN A 451 26.43 1.53 6.44
N ASN A 452 26.22 2.54 7.30
CA ASN A 452 26.96 2.70 8.55
C ASN A 452 26.38 1.87 9.72
N GLY A 453 25.26 1.17 9.54
CA GLY A 453 24.61 0.32 10.54
C GLY A 453 23.62 1.05 11.45
N THR A 454 23.30 2.32 11.16
CA THR A 454 22.20 3.04 11.83
C THR A 454 20.88 2.78 11.13
N VAL A 455 19.77 2.88 11.86
CA VAL A 455 18.42 2.61 11.33
C VAL A 455 17.61 3.90 11.27
N VAL A 456 16.85 4.07 10.19
CA VAL A 456 15.83 5.12 10.03
C VAL A 456 14.46 4.48 9.83
N VAL A 457 13.40 5.17 10.23
CA VAL A 457 12.04 4.61 10.22
C VAL A 457 11.02 5.62 9.73
N SER A 458 10.00 5.13 9.03
CA SER A 458 8.85 5.87 8.56
C SER A 458 7.57 5.14 8.98
N GLY A 459 6.65 5.82 9.66
CA GLY A 459 5.34 5.27 10.09
C GLY A 459 5.24 4.74 11.52
N SER A 460 6.35 4.36 12.16
CA SER A 460 6.35 3.75 13.49
C SER A 460 6.85 4.67 14.62
N ALA A 461 6.32 4.45 15.83
CA ALA A 461 6.70 5.08 17.09
C ALA A 461 7.75 4.30 17.91
N TYR A 462 8.33 3.20 17.40
CA TYR A 462 9.32 2.43 18.15
C TYR A 462 10.61 3.24 18.44
N ASP A 463 11.14 3.09 19.66
CA ASP A 463 12.39 3.75 20.06
C ASP A 463 13.63 2.99 19.54
N ILE A 464 13.92 3.20 18.25
CA ILE A 464 15.08 2.60 17.57
C ILE A 464 16.17 3.62 17.24
N LYS A 465 16.02 4.88 17.69
CA LYS A 465 16.93 5.99 17.32
C LYS A 465 18.38 5.74 17.74
N ASN A 466 18.57 4.95 18.78
CA ASN A 466 19.88 4.64 19.35
C ASN A 466 20.52 3.37 18.76
N TRP A 467 19.83 2.67 17.86
CA TRP A 467 20.35 1.44 17.24
C TRP A 467 21.53 1.74 16.33
N LYS A 468 22.61 0.97 16.50
CA LYS A 468 23.87 1.10 15.77
C LYS A 468 24.44 -0.28 15.46
N ASP A 469 25.27 -0.32 14.42
CA ASP A 469 25.90 -1.52 13.90
C ASP A 469 24.91 -2.61 13.49
N ILE A 470 23.69 -2.23 13.12
CA ILE A 470 22.64 -3.14 12.66
C ILE A 470 22.93 -3.61 11.24
N VAL A 471 22.76 -4.90 11.01
CA VAL A 471 22.87 -5.56 9.69
C VAL A 471 21.55 -6.11 9.19
N ASP A 472 20.65 -6.50 10.10
CA ASP A 472 19.31 -6.93 9.73
C ASP A 472 18.27 -6.57 10.79
N ILE A 473 17.00 -6.56 10.36
CA ILE A 473 15.83 -6.26 11.18
C ILE A 473 14.73 -7.27 10.88
N HIS A 474 14.11 -7.80 11.93
CA HIS A 474 12.92 -8.64 11.86
C HIS A 474 11.80 -7.98 12.66
N ILE A 475 10.60 -8.00 12.09
CA ILE A 475 9.46 -7.20 12.56
C ILE A 475 8.28 -8.13 12.82
N GLY A 476 7.77 -8.13 14.04
CA GLY A 476 6.51 -8.76 14.41
C GLY A 476 5.42 -7.71 14.68
N LEU A 477 4.22 -8.16 15.05
CA LEU A 477 3.08 -7.30 15.38
C LEU A 477 3.32 -6.44 16.64
N CYS A 478 4.08 -6.97 17.61
CA CYS A 478 4.25 -6.38 18.93
C CYS A 478 5.68 -5.95 19.24
N GLY A 479 6.67 -6.31 18.40
CA GLY A 479 8.06 -5.97 18.63
C GLY A 479 8.94 -6.02 17.38
N ILE A 480 10.16 -5.51 17.53
CA ILE A 480 11.19 -5.50 16.48
C ILE A 480 12.49 -6.00 17.06
N VAL A 481 13.20 -6.81 16.28
CA VAL A 481 14.50 -7.37 16.61
C VAL A 481 15.53 -6.87 15.60
N GLY A 482 16.68 -6.41 16.08
CA GLY A 482 17.83 -6.02 15.28
C GLY A 482 19.01 -6.94 15.52
N ILE A 483 19.62 -7.41 14.45
CA ILE A 483 20.87 -8.18 14.49
C ILE A 483 22.01 -7.20 14.26
N LYS A 484 23.01 -7.21 15.15
CA LYS A 484 24.22 -6.39 15.04
C LYS A 484 25.32 -7.11 14.28
N ARG A 485 26.27 -6.34 13.74
CA ARG A 485 27.47 -6.83 13.02
C ARG A 485 28.31 -7.81 13.82
N ASP A 486 28.29 -7.73 15.14
CA ASP A 486 29.03 -8.62 16.04
C ASP A 486 28.24 -9.90 16.39
N GLY A 487 27.08 -10.12 15.76
CA GLY A 487 26.21 -11.26 16.02
C GLY A 487 25.42 -11.15 17.32
N THR A 488 25.43 -10.00 18.00
CA THR A 488 24.51 -9.77 19.12
C THR A 488 23.14 -9.31 18.61
N ILE A 489 22.12 -9.52 19.43
CA ILE A 489 20.72 -9.25 19.10
C ILE A 489 20.16 -8.22 20.08
N ILE A 490 19.33 -7.30 19.58
CA ILE A 490 18.60 -6.32 20.38
C ILE A 490 17.12 -6.34 19.99
N SER A 491 16.25 -5.99 20.93
CA SER A 491 14.81 -5.88 20.71
C SER A 491 14.30 -4.51 21.17
N THR A 492 13.18 -4.07 20.61
CA THR A 492 12.43 -2.91 21.14
C THR A 492 11.70 -3.25 22.44
N ASP A 493 11.54 -4.53 22.78
CA ASP A 493 11.01 -4.95 24.07
C ASP A 493 12.15 -5.13 25.08
N GLU A 494 12.17 -4.26 26.10
CA GLU A 494 13.18 -4.27 27.17
C GLU A 494 13.23 -5.60 27.94
N LYS A 495 12.09 -6.29 28.09
CA LYS A 495 12.05 -7.58 28.77
C LYS A 495 12.75 -8.65 27.94
N PHE A 496 12.59 -8.62 26.62
CA PHE A 496 13.34 -9.52 25.74
C PHE A 496 14.82 -9.22 25.74
N ASN A 497 15.23 -7.95 25.77
CA ASN A 497 16.65 -7.58 25.85
C ASN A 497 17.38 -8.26 27.02
N GLU A 498 16.74 -8.35 28.19
CA GLU A 498 17.33 -9.04 29.34
C GLU A 498 17.46 -10.56 29.14
N ILE A 499 16.56 -11.18 28.39
CA ILE A 499 16.56 -12.63 28.15
C ILE A 499 17.55 -12.99 27.05
N ILE A 500 17.62 -12.18 25.99
CA ILE A 500 18.47 -12.43 24.81
C ILE A 500 19.88 -11.84 24.96
N LYS A 501 20.21 -11.12 26.03
CA LYS A 501 21.53 -10.51 26.25
C LYS A 501 22.72 -11.47 26.15
N ASN A 502 22.48 -12.76 26.41
CA ASN A 502 23.51 -13.80 26.38
C ASN A 502 23.61 -14.49 25.01
N TRP A 503 22.72 -14.18 24.07
CA TRP A 503 22.78 -14.72 22.72
C TRP A 503 23.95 -14.09 21.98
N LYS A 504 24.72 -14.93 21.28
CA LYS A 504 25.93 -14.53 20.57
C LYS A 504 26.01 -15.22 19.22
N ASP A 505 26.74 -14.59 18.33
CA ASP A 505 27.01 -15.08 16.97
C ASP A 505 25.71 -15.37 16.19
N ILE A 506 24.64 -14.60 16.45
CA ILE A 506 23.34 -14.70 15.78
C ILE A 506 23.48 -14.24 14.33
N ILE A 507 22.99 -15.08 13.42
CA ILE A 507 23.02 -14.84 11.97
C ILE A 507 21.62 -14.63 11.38
N SER A 508 20.58 -15.11 12.06
CA SER A 508 19.18 -14.94 11.67
C SER A 508 18.30 -14.97 12.91
N ALA A 509 17.17 -14.27 12.89
CA ALA A 509 16.18 -14.34 13.94
C ALA A 509 14.78 -14.18 13.35
N GLU A 510 13.74 -14.66 14.00
CA GLU A 510 12.36 -14.36 13.64
C GLU A 510 11.54 -14.09 14.90
N ILE A 511 10.56 -13.20 14.75
CA ILE A 511 9.59 -12.89 15.80
C ILE A 511 8.31 -13.64 15.48
N ILE A 512 7.79 -14.32 16.50
CA ILE A 512 6.56 -15.08 16.46
C ILE A 512 5.59 -14.37 17.42
N ASP A 513 4.71 -13.56 16.86
CA ASP A 513 3.74 -12.76 17.62
C ASP A 513 2.31 -13.27 17.38
N ASN A 514 1.61 -13.68 18.44
CA ASN A 514 0.19 -14.02 18.36
C ASN A 514 -0.59 -13.48 19.56
N HIS A 515 -1.91 -13.71 19.60
CA HIS A 515 -2.76 -13.24 20.71
C HIS A 515 -2.36 -13.80 22.08
N GLU A 516 -1.59 -14.88 22.14
CA GLU A 516 -1.20 -15.58 23.37
C GLU A 516 0.20 -15.20 23.87
N GLY A 517 1.02 -14.54 23.06
CA GLY A 517 2.36 -14.16 23.46
C GLY A 517 3.26 -13.69 22.33
N ILE A 518 4.46 -13.28 22.73
CA ILE A 518 5.57 -12.91 21.85
C ILE A 518 6.67 -13.94 22.06
N SER A 519 7.30 -14.34 20.98
CA SER A 519 8.38 -15.31 20.95
C SER A 519 9.46 -14.86 19.97
N ILE A 520 10.73 -15.12 20.30
CA ILE A 520 11.87 -14.87 19.43
C ILE A 520 12.58 -16.21 19.22
N VAL A 521 12.84 -16.54 17.97
CA VAL A 521 13.67 -17.67 17.58
C VAL A 521 14.90 -17.12 16.86
N GLY A 522 16.08 -17.54 17.27
CA GLY A 522 17.35 -17.13 16.67
C GLY A 522 18.18 -18.33 16.24
N ILE A 523 18.98 -18.14 15.21
CA ILE A 523 19.97 -19.11 14.74
C ILE A 523 21.34 -18.47 14.93
N ASN A 524 22.25 -19.18 15.60
CA ASN A 524 23.64 -18.74 15.68
C ASN A 524 24.49 -19.34 14.54
N SER A 525 25.72 -18.85 14.39
CA SER A 525 26.67 -19.28 13.36
C SER A 525 27.05 -20.77 13.40
N ASN A 526 26.75 -21.47 14.50
CA ASN A 526 26.94 -22.92 14.64
C ASN A 526 25.70 -23.72 14.21
N GLY A 527 24.61 -23.06 13.77
CA GLY A 527 23.35 -23.71 13.42
C GLY A 527 22.47 -24.07 14.62
N ASN A 528 22.81 -23.60 15.83
CA ASN A 528 22.01 -23.86 17.02
C ASN A 528 20.81 -22.91 17.06
N ILE A 529 19.64 -23.46 17.37
CA ILE A 529 18.44 -22.68 17.62
C ILE A 529 18.39 -22.22 19.07
N LEU A 530 18.14 -20.93 19.23
CA LEU A 530 17.91 -20.27 20.50
C LEU A 530 16.47 -19.77 20.51
N THR A 531 15.74 -20.00 21.60
CA THR A 531 14.36 -19.52 21.73
C THR A 531 14.13 -18.79 23.04
N SER A 532 13.29 -17.77 22.98
CA SER A 532 12.82 -17.01 24.14
C SER A 532 11.35 -16.67 23.92
N SER A 533 10.51 -16.93 24.91
CA SER A 533 9.06 -16.71 24.79
C SER A 533 8.47 -16.11 26.05
N ARG A 534 7.35 -15.40 25.86
CA ARG A 534 6.47 -14.93 26.94
C ARG A 534 5.04 -15.33 26.62
N GLY A 535 4.60 -16.46 27.16
CA GLY A 535 3.23 -16.98 26.99
C GLY A 535 3.13 -18.22 26.10
N GLN A 536 4.18 -18.58 25.35
CA GLN A 536 4.21 -19.76 24.48
C GLN A 536 5.24 -20.79 24.95
N ASN A 537 4.95 -22.08 24.80
CA ASN A 537 5.91 -23.16 25.05
C ASN A 537 6.67 -23.50 23.76
N LEU A 538 7.98 -23.22 23.72
CA LEU A 538 8.85 -23.46 22.57
C LEU A 538 9.84 -24.62 22.78
N ASP A 539 9.61 -25.49 23.76
CA ASP A 539 10.58 -26.54 24.11
C ASP A 539 10.80 -27.55 22.97
N ASN A 540 9.82 -27.76 22.10
CA ASN A 540 9.96 -28.61 20.92
C ASN A 540 10.93 -28.01 19.89
N ILE A 541 11.02 -26.69 19.79
CA ILE A 541 11.90 -25.99 18.83
C ILE A 541 13.36 -26.03 19.29
N LYS A 542 13.60 -26.00 20.61
CA LYS A 542 14.96 -26.05 21.19
C LYS A 542 15.71 -27.36 20.92
N ARG A 543 14.99 -28.43 20.54
CA ARG A 543 15.57 -29.75 20.26
C ARG A 543 16.12 -29.87 18.84
N LEU A 544 15.88 -28.87 17.99
CA LEU A 544 16.32 -28.87 16.60
C LEU A 544 17.77 -28.37 16.51
N GLU A 545 18.56 -29.09 15.73
CA GLU A 545 19.98 -28.82 15.48
C GLU A 545 20.24 -28.70 13.95
N ASP A 546 21.35 -28.05 13.58
CA ASP A 546 21.79 -27.85 12.20
C ASP A 546 20.81 -27.03 11.30
N ILE A 547 20.04 -26.10 11.88
CA ILE A 547 19.10 -25.27 11.11
C ILE A 547 19.81 -24.04 10.52
N GLU A 548 19.65 -23.84 9.22
CA GLU A 548 20.28 -22.77 8.43
C GLU A 548 19.36 -21.56 8.24
N TYR A 549 18.05 -21.79 8.22
CA TYR A 549 17.06 -20.75 7.95
C TYR A 549 15.73 -21.07 8.64
N ILE A 550 15.04 -20.03 9.12
CA ILE A 550 13.72 -20.13 9.72
C ILE A 550 12.82 -19.04 9.13
N ASN A 551 11.56 -19.37 8.88
CA ASN A 551 10.53 -18.43 8.45
C ASN A 551 9.22 -18.69 9.22
N PHE A 552 8.49 -17.61 9.52
CA PHE A 552 7.22 -17.63 10.21
C PHE A 552 6.17 -16.86 9.38
N ASP A 553 4.96 -17.44 9.27
CA ASP A 553 3.81 -16.78 8.66
C ASP A 553 2.66 -16.69 9.68
N ASP A 554 2.15 -15.47 9.87
CA ASP A 554 1.08 -15.12 10.78
C ASP A 554 -0.32 -15.52 10.25
N SER A 555 -0.42 -15.95 8.98
CA SER A 555 -1.69 -15.94 8.24
C SER A 555 -2.71 -16.98 8.68
N ILE A 556 -2.35 -18.21 9.09
CA ILE A 556 -3.20 -19.20 9.80
C ILE A 556 -2.29 -20.33 10.40
N ASP A 557 -2.58 -20.78 11.64
CA ASP A 557 -2.03 -22.00 12.30
C ASP A 557 -0.58 -22.02 12.86
N ASN A 558 0.08 -20.88 13.11
CA ASN A 558 1.36 -20.80 13.84
C ASN A 558 2.44 -21.78 13.33
N PHE A 559 2.74 -21.76 12.04
CA PHE A 559 3.77 -22.63 11.46
C PHE A 559 5.14 -21.96 11.50
N LEU A 560 6.12 -22.63 12.10
CA LEU A 560 7.52 -22.31 11.94
C LEU A 560 8.13 -23.29 10.93
N VAL A 561 8.73 -22.78 9.86
CA VAL A 561 9.43 -23.59 8.86
C VAL A 561 10.92 -23.42 9.05
N GLY A 562 11.65 -24.51 9.30
CA GLY A 562 13.11 -24.54 9.39
C GLY A 562 13.74 -25.28 8.21
N ILE A 563 14.91 -24.83 7.75
CA ILE A 563 15.74 -25.55 6.78
C ILE A 563 16.95 -26.13 7.49
N ARG A 564 17.20 -27.43 7.37
CA ARG A 564 18.43 -28.11 7.80
C ARG A 564 19.17 -28.65 6.58
N ARG A 565 20.28 -28.03 6.17
CA ARG A 565 21.02 -28.38 4.94
C ARG A 565 20.06 -28.48 3.75
N ASP A 566 19.80 -29.74 3.36
CA ASP A 566 18.92 -30.14 2.30
C ASP A 566 17.65 -30.79 2.86
N ASN A 567 17.08 -30.34 3.98
CA ASN A 567 15.81 -30.85 4.50
C ASN A 567 14.95 -29.72 5.04
N VAL A 568 13.65 -29.74 4.77
CA VAL A 568 12.71 -28.81 5.44
C VAL A 568 12.06 -29.51 6.61
N ILE A 569 12.12 -28.84 7.76
CA ILE A 569 11.46 -29.24 8.99
C ILE A 569 10.26 -28.32 9.20
N PHE A 570 9.09 -28.94 9.32
CA PHE A 570 7.85 -28.25 9.66
C PHE A 570 7.60 -28.36 11.15
N ILE A 571 7.39 -27.22 11.80
CA ILE A 571 6.96 -27.18 13.19
C ILE A 571 5.55 -26.58 13.17
N ARG A 572 4.56 -27.46 13.18
CA ARG A 572 3.15 -27.10 13.30
C ARG A 572 2.79 -26.96 14.78
N GLY A 573 1.96 -25.99 15.13
CA GLY A 573 1.26 -25.99 16.41
C GLY A 573 2.12 -25.54 17.58
N ILE A 574 2.48 -24.25 17.62
CA ILE A 574 3.06 -23.58 18.80
C ILE A 574 2.12 -23.65 20.04
N ASN A 575 0.88 -24.16 19.86
CA ASN A 575 -0.09 -24.43 20.92
C ASN A 575 -0.25 -25.95 21.18
N ASN A 576 0.58 -26.47 22.07
CA ASN A 576 0.39 -27.69 22.90
C ASN A 576 0.07 -29.06 22.28
N THR A 577 -0.03 -29.24 20.97
CA THR A 577 -0.09 -30.58 20.36
C THR A 577 0.52 -30.57 18.97
N ILE A 578 1.61 -31.32 18.80
CA ILE A 578 1.97 -32.20 17.68
C ILE A 578 3.50 -32.43 17.71
N ASP A 579 3.89 -33.70 17.64
CA ASP A 579 5.21 -34.27 17.97
C ASP A 579 5.90 -34.85 16.70
N GLU A 580 5.63 -34.29 15.52
CA GLU A 580 6.04 -34.92 14.26
C GLU A 580 7.10 -34.10 13.51
N GLU A 581 8.36 -34.51 13.67
CA GLU A 581 9.48 -34.11 12.80
C GLU A 581 9.31 -34.80 11.45
N TYR A 582 9.02 -34.03 10.41
CA TYR A 582 8.99 -34.52 9.03
C TYR A 582 10.25 -34.10 8.30
N ASN A 583 11.02 -35.07 7.82
CA ASN A 583 12.24 -34.86 7.03
C ASN A 583 11.93 -35.09 5.54
N GLU A 584 12.04 -34.04 4.72
CA GLU A 584 11.99 -34.13 3.25
C GLU A 584 13.23 -33.50 2.60
N GLU A 585 13.94 -34.27 1.76
CA GLU A 585 15.19 -33.82 1.11
C GLU A 585 14.95 -32.67 0.09
N ILE A 586 15.75 -31.60 0.15
CA ILE A 586 15.80 -30.36 -0.66
C ILE A 586 16.83 -30.50 -1.79
#